data_AF-A0A645F8K6-F1
#
_entry.id   AF-A0A645F8K6-F1
#
_cell.length_a   1.000
_cell.length_b   1.000
_cell.length_c   1.000
_cell.angle_alpha   90.00
_cell.angle_beta   90.00
_cell.angle_gamma   90.00
#
_symmetry.space_group_name_H-M   'P 1'
#
loop_
_entity.id
_entity.type
_entity.pdbx_description
1 polymer ?
#
loop_
_entity_poly.entity_id
_entity_poly.type
_entity_poly.pdbx_seq_one_letter_code
_entity_poly.pdbx_strand_id
1 'polypeptide(L)' 'MRYRSIGCAPCTKPVESTAKNVQEIVYELKDGKFAHIAERAGREQDKEDGGGLEELRRDGYM' A
#
# COMPACT_ATOMS: atom_id res chain seq x y z
N MET A 1 8.02 -8.33 7.90
CA MET A 1 7.76 -8.05 6.46
C MET A 1 6.33 -8.42 6.13
N ARG A 2 5.59 -7.55 5.43
CA ARG A 2 4.17 -7.75 5.05
C ARG A 2 3.91 -7.14 3.69
N TYR A 3 2.97 -7.70 2.92
CA TYR A 3 2.47 -7.08 1.69
C TYR A 3 1.16 -6.35 2.00
N ARG A 4 1.06 -5.07 1.64
CA ARG A 4 -0.16 -4.26 1.83
C ARG A 4 -1.03 -4.18 0.59
N SER A 5 -0.42 -4.29 -0.59
CA SER A 5 -1.11 -4.41 -1.87
C SER A 5 -0.40 -5.48 -2.71
N ILE A 6 -1.16 -6.23 -3.50
CA ILE A 6 -0.65 -7.33 -4.33
C ILE A 6 -0.93 -7.01 -5.80
N GLY A 7 0.07 -7.19 -6.66
CA GLY A 7 -0.04 -7.00 -8.12
C GLY A 7 0.95 -7.88 -8.88
N CYS A 8 1.59 -7.32 -9.91
CA CYS A 8 2.67 -8.01 -10.64
C CYS A 8 3.77 -8.46 -9.68
N ALA A 9 4.14 -9.74 -9.74
CA ALA A 9 5.19 -10.31 -8.90
C ALA A 9 6.53 -9.53 -8.95
N PRO A 10 7.07 -9.11 -10.12
CA PRO A 10 8.35 -8.40 -10.15
C PRO A 10 8.28 -6.98 -9.55
N CYS A 11 7.09 -6.37 -9.51
CA CYS A 11 6.91 -4.97 -9.10
C CYS A 11 6.16 -4.81 -7.77
N THR A 12 5.85 -5.91 -7.08
CA THR A 12 5.27 -5.93 -5.74
C THR A 12 6.37 -6.18 -4.71
N LYS A 13 6.62 -5.21 -3.83
CA LYS A 13 7.64 -5.32 -2.78
C LYS A 13 6.99 -5.37 -1.40
N PRO A 14 7.55 -6.16 -0.45
CA PRO A 14 7.07 -6.15 0.92
C PRO A 14 7.42 -4.83 1.60
N VAL A 15 6.64 -4.48 2.61
CA VAL A 15 6.95 -3.39 3.54
C VAL A 15 7.36 -3.96 4.90
N GLU A 16 8.20 -3.20 5.59
CA GLU A 16 8.50 -3.49 6.98
C GLU A 16 7.30 -3.13 7.87
N SER A 17 6.77 -4.14 8.54
CA SER A 17 5.70 -4.05 9.52
C SER A 17 6.13 -4.85 10.75
N THR A 18 5.91 -4.28 11.93
CA THR A 18 6.22 -4.91 13.23
C THR A 18 4.99 -5.58 13.86
N ALA A 19 3.81 -5.40 13.25
CA ALA A 19 2.55 -5.92 13.75
C ALA A 19 2.48 -7.46 13.73
N LYS A 20 2.11 -8.05 14.87
CA LYS A 20 2.00 -9.50 15.12
C LYS A 20 0.56 -9.99 15.17
N ASN A 21 -0.41 -9.10 15.32
CA ASN A 21 -1.84 -9.43 15.38
C ASN A 21 -2.69 -8.38 14.67
N VAL A 22 -4.00 -8.65 14.53
CA VAL A 22 -4.95 -7.79 13.81
C VAL A 22 -5.09 -6.41 14.45
N GLN A 23 -5.11 -6.34 15.78
CA GLN A 23 -5.25 -5.06 16.49
C GLN A 23 -4.06 -4.14 16.21
N GLU A 24 -2.85 -4.70 16.22
CA GLU A 24 -1.62 -3.98 15.88
C GLU A 24 -1.60 -3.52 14.41
N ILE A 25 -2.14 -4.32 13.48
CA ILE A 25 -2.30 -3.90 12.07
C ILE A 25 -3.24 -2.70 11.97
N VAL A 26 -4.39 -2.75 12.64
CA VAL A 26 -5.36 -1.65 12.63
C VAL A 26 -4.72 -0.37 13.19
N TYR A 27 -3.97 -0.47 14.28
CA TYR A 27 -3.22 0.65 14.83
C TYR A 27 -2.16 1.18 13.85
N GLU A 28 -1.37 0.28 13.25
CA GLU A 28 -0.32 0.64 12.28
C GLU A 28 -0.88 1.40 11.06
N LEU A 29 -2.11 1.05 10.64
CA LEU A 29 -2.83 1.68 9.53
C LEU A 29 -3.58 2.96 9.90
N LYS A 30 -4.11 3.08 11.12
CA LYS A 30 -4.88 4.26 11.54
C LYS A 30 -4.01 5.39 12.06
N ASP A 31 -3.06 5.06 12.93
CA ASP A 31 -2.30 6.03 13.72
C ASP A 31 -0.79 5.79 13.66
N GLY A 32 -0.36 4.63 13.16
CA GLY A 32 1.05 4.24 13.10
C GLY A 32 1.73 4.57 11.77
N LYS A 33 2.74 3.75 11.44
CA LYS A 33 3.65 3.91 10.29
C LYS A 33 2.95 4.17 8.96
N PHE A 34 1.71 3.71 8.81
CA PHE A 34 0.98 3.73 7.55
C PHE A 34 -0.23 4.67 7.52
N ALA A 35 -0.48 5.45 8.58
CA ALA A 35 -1.64 6.35 8.71
C ALA A 35 -1.84 7.33 7.54
N HIS A 36 -0.75 7.77 6.93
CA HIS A 36 -0.76 8.75 5.83
C HIS A 36 -0.09 8.21 4.56
N ILE A 37 0.03 6.89 4.46
CA ILE A 37 0.68 6.22 3.34
C ILE A 37 -0.35 5.34 2.64
N ALA A 38 -0.71 5.72 1.42
CA ALA A 38 -1.60 4.95 0.55
C ALA A 38 -1.17 3.47 0.47
N GLU A 39 -2.16 2.59 0.30
CA GLU A 39 -1.93 1.14 0.30
C GLU A 39 -0.92 0.72 -0.80
N ARG A 40 -1.00 1.32 -1.99
CA ARG A 40 -0.11 1.03 -3.13
C ARG A 40 1.12 1.93 -3.19
N ALA A 41 1.35 2.78 -2.19
CA ALA A 41 2.54 3.60 -2.15
C ALA A 41 3.81 2.73 -2.23
N GLY A 42 4.68 3.06 -3.19
CA GLY A 42 5.93 2.35 -3.42
C GLY A 42 5.86 1.19 -4.44
N ARG A 43 4.70 0.91 -5.05
CA ARG A 43 4.68 0.04 -6.24
C ARG A 43 5.48 0.66 -7.37
N GLU A 44 6.33 -0.13 -8.00
CA GLU A 44 7.12 0.35 -9.14
C GLU A 44 6.25 0.72 -10.34
N GLN A 45 5.15 -0.01 -10.54
CA GLN A 45 4.16 0.29 -11.58
C GLN A 45 3.47 1.65 -11.39
N ASP A 46 3.38 2.14 -10.14
CA ASP A 46 2.71 3.42 -9.84
C ASP A 46 3.70 4.61 -9.88
N LYS A 47 5.01 4.37 -10.09
CA LYS A 47 6.04 5.42 -10.13
C LYS A 47 6.08 6.20 -11.45
N GLU A 48 5.83 5.55 -12.57
CA GLU A 48 5.91 6.19 -13.90
C GLU A 48 4.72 7.11 -14.17
N ASP A 49 3.58 6.87 -13.51
CA ASP A 49 2.31 7.55 -13.76
C ASP A 49 1.88 8.46 -12.60
N GLY A 50 2.77 8.74 -11.64
CA GLY A 50 2.51 9.67 -10.53
C GLY A 50 1.34 9.29 -9.60
N GLY A 51 0.93 8.02 -9.58
CA GLY A 51 -0.28 7.59 -8.89
C GLY A 51 -1.56 7.64 -9.73
N GLY A 52 -1.47 7.80 -11.06
CA GLY A 52 -2.63 7.84 -11.97
C GLY A 52 -3.55 6.61 -11.84
N LEU A 53 -2.98 5.41 -11.66
CA LEU A 53 -3.77 4.19 -11.40
C LEU A 53 -4.48 4.20 -10.04
N GLU A 54 -4.03 4.98 -9.07
CA GLU A 54 -4.72 5.16 -7.78
C GLU A 54 -5.81 6.22 -7.87
N GLU A 55 -5.58 7.27 -8.64
CA GLU A 55 -6.58 8.29 -8.94
C GLU A 55 -7.76 7.69 -9.73
N LEU A 56 -7.46 6.93 -10.80
CA LEU A 56 -8.47 6.21 -11.57
C LEU A 56 -9.28 5.22 -10.72
N ARG A 57 -8.64 4.55 -9.75
CA ARG A 57 -9.33 3.66 -8.81
C ARG A 57 -10.23 4.42 -7.84
N ARG A 58 -9.74 5.55 -7.31
CA ARG A 58 -10.55 6.43 -6.44
C ARG A 58 -11.78 6.95 -7.17
N ASP A 59 -11.62 7.25 -8.45
CA ASP A 59 -12.67 7.81 -9.29
C ASP A 59 -13.58 6.74 -9.93
N GLY A 60 -13.36 5.46 -9.64
CA GLY A 60 -14.24 4.36 -10.00
C GLY A 60 -14.07 3.80 -11.41
N TYR A 61 -12.96 4.12 -12.08
CA TYR A 61 -12.63 3.62 -13.42
C TYR A 61 -11.89 2.29 -13.41
N MET A 62 -11.69 1.69 -12.23
CA MET A 62 -10.96 0.43 -12.03
C MET A 62 -11.49 -0.37 -10.83
#